data_AF-A0A6J4S7S4-F1
#
_entry.id   AF-A0A6J4S7S4-F1
#
_cell.length_a   1.000
_cell.length_b   1.000
_cell.length_c   1.000
_cell.angle_alpha   90.00
_cell.angle_beta   90.00
_cell.angle_gamma   90.00
#
_symmetry.space_group_name_H-M   'P 1'
#
loop_
_entity.id
_entity.type
_entity.pdbx_description
1 polymer ?
#
loop_
_entity_poly.entity_id
_entity_poly.type
_entity_poly.pdbx_seq_one_letter_code
_entity_poly.pdbx_strand_id
1 'polypeptide(L)'
;MLATIEAALVDLGLPDAGLLNLGLIAGLLLLSVGLGGGRRGARTTRAWRGGGRERGWQNVDRAVRPPASASADPLDQLRKVSEAAFAKRPLLNRGETAVFNAAEAAVKELGLDWRVMAQVCLGEVLSSPDPEAHRCINAKRVDMLVVDGRSEPLAAIEYQGGGHWRSGTAPARDAVKKEALRRAGVRWVEVTPEHGPADVRRELKRIATVEGLLRPIPSAQPSEQRGEQGEAQRQGRAQA
;
A
#
# COMPACT_ATOMS: atom_id res chain seq x y z
N MET A 1 33.21 39.20 23.75
CA MET A 1 31.86 38.69 24.07
C MET A 1 31.37 37.79 22.93
N LEU A 2 32.13 36.74 22.61
CA LEU A 2 31.87 35.79 21.51
C LEU A 2 32.73 34.52 21.72
N ALA A 3 32.85 34.07 22.97
CA ALA A 3 33.69 32.93 23.33
C ALA A 3 33.08 32.13 24.50
N THR A 4 31.75 31.96 24.53
CA THR A 4 31.10 31.26 25.65
C THR A 4 29.80 30.53 25.30
N ILE A 5 29.60 30.15 24.03
CA ILE A 5 28.44 29.31 23.62
C ILE A 5 28.85 28.27 22.55
N GLU A 6 30.00 27.63 22.69
CA GLU A 6 30.37 26.48 21.84
C GLU A 6 30.65 25.18 22.62
N ALA A 7 30.46 25.17 23.94
CA ALA A 7 30.81 24.01 24.78
C ALA A 7 29.62 23.15 25.21
N ALA A 8 28.46 23.18 24.53
CA ALA A 8 27.26 22.45 24.99
C ALA A 8 26.54 21.59 23.95
N LEU A 9 27.06 21.41 22.74
CA LEU A 9 26.36 20.71 21.65
C LEU A 9 27.28 19.76 20.86
N VAL A 10 28.06 18.92 21.56
CA VAL A 10 28.96 17.92 20.95
C VAL A 10 28.62 16.46 21.33
N ASP A 11 27.50 16.20 22.04
CA ASP A 11 27.18 14.83 22.50
C ASP A 11 25.98 14.14 21.81
N LEU A 12 25.64 14.58 20.59
CA LEU A 12 24.64 13.91 19.74
C LEU A 12 25.20 13.77 18.33
N GLY A 13 26.06 12.76 18.15
CA GLY A 13 26.77 12.47 16.90
C GLY A 13 25.87 12.25 15.69
N LEU A 14 25.60 13.31 14.95
CA LEU A 14 25.05 13.28 13.60
C LEU A 14 26.00 14.03 12.67
N PRO A 15 26.46 13.42 11.56
CA PRO A 15 27.38 14.08 10.64
C PRO A 15 26.67 15.14 9.78
N ASP A 16 27.39 16.25 9.62
CA ASP A 16 27.11 17.40 8.76
C ASP A 16 27.15 17.04 7.27
N ALA A 17 26.03 17.29 6.59
CA ALA A 17 25.94 17.68 5.17
C ALA A 17 24.48 18.08 4.94
N GLY A 18 24.10 19.33 4.69
CA GLY A 18 24.69 20.29 3.78
C GLY A 18 23.50 20.94 3.06
N LEU A 19 23.07 22.08 3.59
CA LEU A 19 22.09 22.98 2.97
C LEU A 19 22.62 23.42 1.60
N LEU A 20 21.94 23.12 0.49
CA LEU A 20 22.00 23.94 -0.73
C LEU A 20 20.74 23.76 -1.63
N ASN A 21 20.07 24.90 -1.85
CA ASN A 21 19.37 25.35 -3.06
C ASN A 21 17.91 24.98 -3.33
N LEU A 22 17.05 25.96 -2.97
CA LEU A 22 15.85 26.39 -3.68
C LEU A 22 16.06 26.43 -5.21
N GLY A 23 15.12 25.86 -5.97
CA GLY A 23 15.07 26.00 -7.43
C GLY A 23 13.88 25.29 -8.08
N LEU A 24 12.84 26.06 -8.37
CA LEU A 24 11.83 25.87 -9.43
C LEU A 24 11.28 24.45 -9.71
N ILE A 25 10.05 24.21 -9.25
CA ILE A 25 9.10 23.29 -9.88
C ILE A 25 8.57 23.97 -11.15
N ALA A 26 9.24 23.75 -12.28
CA ALA A 26 8.68 23.93 -13.62
C ALA A 26 9.59 23.21 -14.63
N GLY A 27 9.10 22.12 -15.24
CA GLY A 27 9.93 21.41 -16.22
C GLY A 27 9.38 20.06 -16.64
N LEU A 28 8.33 20.09 -17.44
CA LEU A 28 8.04 19.14 -18.53
C LEU A 28 8.06 17.64 -18.21
N LEU A 29 6.85 17.12 -17.99
CA LEU A 29 6.47 15.79 -18.44
C LEU A 29 6.23 15.86 -19.97
N LEU A 30 7.33 15.89 -20.73
CA LEU A 30 7.34 15.73 -22.19
C LEU A 30 8.66 15.04 -22.54
N LEU A 31 8.58 13.82 -23.08
CA LEU A 31 9.19 13.44 -24.37
C LEU A 31 9.22 11.91 -24.53
N SER A 32 8.25 11.35 -25.27
CA SER A 32 8.49 10.19 -26.13
C SER A 32 7.29 9.90 -27.04
N VAL A 33 7.08 10.73 -28.07
CA VAL A 33 6.35 10.28 -29.27
C VAL A 33 7.09 10.76 -30.51
N GLY A 34 7.73 9.80 -31.17
CA GLY A 34 7.65 9.59 -32.62
C GLY A 34 7.97 10.75 -33.54
N LEU A 35 9.21 10.77 -34.03
CA LEU A 35 9.57 11.32 -35.33
C LEU A 35 8.77 10.58 -36.42
N GLY A 36 7.91 11.32 -37.14
CA GLY A 36 7.12 10.81 -38.25
C GLY A 36 6.69 11.95 -39.17
N GLY A 37 7.66 12.57 -39.83
CA GLY A 37 7.42 13.66 -40.79
C GLY A 37 6.82 13.14 -42.10
N GLY A 38 5.57 13.49 -42.35
CA GLY A 38 4.91 13.36 -43.65
C GLY A 38 4.35 14.70 -44.11
N ARG A 39 5.11 15.41 -44.96
CA ARG A 39 4.63 16.60 -45.68
C ARG A 39 3.92 16.17 -46.97
N ARG A 40 2.72 16.70 -47.23
CA ARG A 40 2.22 17.24 -48.53
C ARG A 40 0.70 17.40 -48.52
N GLY A 41 0.21 18.56 -48.99
CA GLY A 41 -1.14 18.67 -49.59
C GLY A 41 -2.01 19.81 -49.09
N ALA A 42 -1.68 21.06 -49.42
CA ALA A 42 -2.64 22.17 -49.41
C ALA A 42 -3.34 22.27 -50.77
N ARG A 43 -4.68 22.38 -50.79
CA ARG A 43 -5.56 22.95 -51.83
C ARG A 43 -6.99 23.02 -51.26
N THR A 44 -7.53 24.20 -50.89
CA THR A 44 -8.49 25.06 -51.65
C THR A 44 -9.80 24.31 -52.00
N THR A 45 -11.04 24.71 -51.70
CA THR A 45 -11.74 26.00 -51.82
C THR A 45 -13.17 25.94 -51.21
N ARG A 46 -13.76 27.13 -50.98
CA ARG A 46 -15.21 27.51 -51.01
C ARG A 46 -16.17 26.89 -49.98
N ALA A 47 -16.60 27.67 -48.99
CA ALA A 47 -17.67 28.69 -49.07
C ALA A 47 -19.09 28.10 -49.06
N TRP A 48 -19.69 28.07 -47.87
CA TRP A 48 -21.14 28.07 -47.69
C TRP A 48 -21.52 29.33 -46.90
N ARG A 49 -22.21 30.22 -47.60
CA ARG A 49 -22.97 31.35 -47.05
C ARG A 49 -24.27 30.79 -46.48
N GLY A 50 -24.53 31.07 -45.20
CA GLY A 50 -25.82 30.88 -44.57
C GLY A 50 -25.93 31.85 -43.42
N GLY A 51 -26.45 33.04 -43.71
CA GLY A 51 -26.70 34.08 -42.71
C GLY A 51 -27.92 33.72 -41.85
N GLY A 52 -27.74 33.77 -40.54
CA GLY A 52 -28.81 33.79 -39.55
C GLY A 52 -28.30 34.57 -38.35
N ARG A 53 -28.82 35.79 -38.18
CA ARG A 53 -28.47 36.72 -37.11
C ARG A 53 -29.17 36.30 -35.82
N GLU A 54 -28.42 35.95 -34.79
CA GLU A 54 -28.83 36.21 -33.41
C GLU A 54 -27.61 36.74 -32.63
N ARG A 55 -27.71 37.99 -32.19
CA ARG A 55 -26.76 38.66 -31.33
C ARG A 55 -27.35 38.69 -29.93
N GLY A 56 -26.57 38.27 -28.94
CA GLY A 56 -26.62 38.94 -27.64
C GLY A 56 -26.61 38.05 -26.40
N TRP A 57 -25.56 37.27 -26.17
CA TRP A 57 -25.04 37.03 -24.82
C TRP A 57 -23.51 36.99 -24.90
N GLN A 58 -22.87 38.09 -24.50
CA GLN A 58 -21.41 38.19 -24.42
C GLN A 58 -20.91 37.54 -23.11
N ASN A 59 -19.82 36.81 -23.28
CA ASN A 59 -19.01 36.08 -22.31
C ASN A 59 -18.79 36.80 -20.97
N VAL A 60 -18.87 36.02 -19.89
CA VAL A 60 -17.84 36.01 -18.84
C VAL A 60 -17.46 34.57 -18.53
N ASP A 61 -16.31 34.19 -19.08
CA ASP A 61 -15.37 33.15 -18.67
C ASP A 61 -15.81 32.26 -17.49
N ARG A 62 -16.64 31.25 -17.76
CA ARG A 62 -16.59 30.04 -16.97
C ARG A 62 -15.44 29.22 -17.53
N ALA A 63 -14.29 29.37 -16.88
CA ALA A 63 -13.10 28.57 -17.10
C ALA A 63 -13.49 27.14 -17.47
N VAL A 64 -13.15 26.76 -18.70
CA VAL A 64 -13.29 25.41 -19.22
C VAL A 64 -12.55 24.51 -18.24
N ARG A 65 -13.32 23.84 -17.38
CA ARG A 65 -12.83 22.72 -16.59
C ARG A 65 -12.14 21.80 -17.60
N PRO A 66 -10.86 21.43 -17.42
CA PRO A 66 -10.21 20.51 -18.34
C PRO A 66 -11.12 19.28 -18.47
N PRO A 67 -11.38 18.77 -19.68
CA PRO A 67 -12.30 17.66 -19.85
C PRO A 67 -11.85 16.52 -18.94
N ALA A 68 -12.79 16.01 -18.15
CA ALA A 68 -12.61 14.72 -17.49
C ALA A 68 -12.10 13.75 -18.57
N SER A 69 -10.98 13.08 -18.26
CA SER A 69 -10.22 12.14 -19.10
C SER A 69 -10.99 11.57 -20.30
N ALA A 70 -10.38 11.63 -21.49
CA ALA A 70 -10.91 11.36 -22.83
C ALA A 70 -11.51 9.95 -23.12
N SER A 71 -12.38 9.45 -22.25
CA SER A 71 -13.38 8.43 -22.55
C SER A 71 -14.52 8.45 -21.51
N ALA A 72 -15.12 9.61 -21.24
CA ALA A 72 -16.28 9.67 -20.36
C ALA A 72 -17.52 8.98 -20.98
N ASP A 73 -17.56 8.81 -22.31
CA ASP A 73 -18.64 8.13 -23.02
C ASP A 73 -18.45 6.59 -22.97
N PRO A 74 -19.37 5.85 -22.29
CA PRO A 74 -19.33 4.39 -22.26
C PRO A 74 -19.37 3.74 -23.65
N LEU A 75 -19.99 4.38 -24.66
CA LEU A 75 -20.06 3.83 -26.01
C LEU A 75 -18.70 3.87 -26.71
N ASP A 76 -17.95 4.95 -26.53
CA ASP A 76 -16.58 5.07 -27.03
C ASP A 76 -15.63 4.09 -26.34
N GLN A 77 -15.78 3.89 -25.02
CA GLN A 77 -15.05 2.86 -24.28
C GLN A 77 -15.37 1.46 -24.81
N LEU A 78 -16.65 1.14 -25.01
CA LEU A 78 -17.07 -0.15 -25.54
C LEU A 78 -16.48 -0.40 -26.93
N ARG A 79 -16.52 0.59 -27.83
CA ARG A 79 -15.89 0.48 -29.16
C ARG A 79 -14.41 0.14 -29.05
N LYS A 80 -13.65 0.89 -28.22
CA LYS A 80 -12.23 0.65 -27.99
C LYS A 80 -11.95 -0.76 -27.45
N VAL A 81 -12.78 -1.26 -26.54
CA VAL A 81 -12.66 -2.63 -25.99
C VAL A 81 -13.01 -3.66 -27.07
N SER A 82 -14.08 -3.47 -27.85
CA SER A 82 -14.47 -4.42 -28.90
C SER A 82 -13.44 -4.56 -30.03
N GLU A 83 -12.65 -3.52 -30.29
CA GLU A 83 -11.60 -3.51 -31.33
C GLU A 83 -10.24 -4.00 -30.82
N ALA A 84 -10.03 -4.09 -29.51
CA ALA A 84 -8.76 -4.46 -28.91
C ALA A 84 -8.59 -5.99 -28.74
N ALA A 85 -7.36 -6.47 -28.87
CA ALA A 85 -7.00 -7.83 -28.49
C ALA A 85 -6.70 -7.90 -26.98
N PHE A 86 -7.31 -8.87 -26.29
CA PHE A 86 -7.03 -9.14 -24.87
C PHE A 86 -6.36 -10.50 -24.71
N ALA A 87 -5.38 -10.56 -23.82
CA ALA A 87 -4.75 -11.79 -23.39
C ALA A 87 -4.76 -11.87 -21.87
N LYS A 88 -4.98 -13.08 -21.34
CA LYS A 88 -4.82 -13.32 -19.90
C LYS A 88 -3.34 -13.25 -19.52
N ARG A 89 -3.08 -12.83 -18.29
CA ARG A 89 -1.75 -12.82 -17.67
C ARG A 89 -1.82 -13.31 -16.23
N PRO A 90 -0.73 -13.86 -15.66
CA PRO A 90 -0.67 -14.15 -14.23
C PRO A 90 -1.04 -12.91 -13.40
N LEU A 91 -1.83 -13.12 -12.34
CA LEU A 91 -2.25 -12.05 -11.43
C LEU A 91 -1.06 -11.51 -10.62
N LEU A 92 -0.19 -12.44 -10.18
CA LEU A 92 0.96 -12.17 -9.34
C LEU A 92 2.26 -12.55 -10.06
N ASN A 93 3.34 -11.84 -9.76
CA ASN A 93 4.69 -12.23 -10.17
C ASN A 93 5.21 -13.41 -9.32
N ARG A 94 6.39 -13.95 -9.63
CA ARG A 94 6.94 -15.13 -8.92
C ARG A 94 7.18 -14.88 -7.42
N GLY A 95 7.69 -13.71 -7.05
CA GLY A 95 7.95 -13.34 -5.66
C GLY A 95 6.65 -13.12 -4.89
N GLU A 96 5.72 -12.34 -5.46
CA GLU A 96 4.37 -12.19 -4.92
C GLU A 96 3.65 -13.55 -4.77
N THR A 97 3.76 -14.44 -5.76
CA THR A 97 3.17 -15.79 -5.67
C THR A 97 3.75 -16.59 -4.50
N ALA A 98 5.07 -16.51 -4.27
CA ALA A 98 5.71 -17.18 -3.15
C ALA A 98 5.22 -16.63 -1.80
N VAL A 99 5.10 -15.31 -1.67
CA VAL A 99 4.58 -14.67 -0.46
C VAL A 99 3.10 -15.00 -0.24
N PHE A 100 2.30 -15.08 -1.32
CA PHE A 100 0.87 -15.41 -1.25
C PHE A 100 0.68 -16.83 -0.69
N ASN A 101 1.39 -17.79 -1.28
CA ASN A 101 1.35 -19.17 -0.85
C ASN A 101 1.85 -19.33 0.60
N ALA A 102 2.88 -18.58 0.99
CA ALA A 102 3.38 -18.58 2.37
C ALA A 102 2.34 -18.02 3.35
N ALA A 103 1.63 -16.95 2.99
CA ALA A 103 0.57 -16.38 3.81
C ALA A 103 -0.62 -17.35 3.95
N GLU A 104 -1.08 -17.97 2.85
CA GLU A 104 -2.15 -18.96 2.89
C GLU A 104 -1.77 -20.18 3.74
N ALA A 105 -0.55 -20.70 3.58
CA ALA A 105 -0.04 -21.80 4.39
C ALA A 105 0.00 -21.43 5.87
N ALA A 106 0.50 -20.24 6.20
CA ALA A 106 0.58 -19.74 7.57
C ALA A 106 -0.80 -19.60 8.22
N VAL A 107 -1.79 -19.04 7.50
CA VAL A 107 -3.18 -18.95 7.98
C VAL A 107 -3.73 -20.34 8.33
N LYS A 108 -3.53 -21.31 7.42
CA LYS A 108 -3.97 -22.70 7.61
C LYS A 108 -3.27 -23.37 8.80
N GLU A 109 -1.96 -23.25 8.91
CA GLU A 109 -1.16 -23.84 10.00
C GLU A 109 -1.49 -23.26 11.37
N LEU A 110 -1.83 -21.97 11.42
CA LEU A 110 -2.23 -21.30 12.66
C LEU A 110 -3.69 -21.60 13.04
N GLY A 111 -4.46 -22.28 12.19
CA GLY A 111 -5.86 -22.60 12.43
C GLY A 111 -6.76 -21.36 12.47
N LEU A 112 -6.39 -20.31 11.73
CA LEU A 112 -7.14 -19.05 11.69
C LEU A 112 -8.28 -19.15 10.66
N ASP A 113 -9.40 -18.50 10.94
CA ASP A 113 -10.53 -18.36 10.02
C ASP A 113 -10.31 -17.26 8.97
N TRP A 114 -9.07 -16.81 8.83
CA TRP A 114 -8.68 -15.72 7.95
C TRP A 114 -8.63 -16.15 6.48
N ARG A 115 -8.65 -15.15 5.59
CA ARG A 115 -8.45 -15.34 4.15
C ARG A 115 -7.38 -14.40 3.62
N VAL A 116 -6.64 -14.86 2.60
CA VAL A 116 -5.67 -14.04 1.87
C VAL A 116 -6.23 -13.72 0.49
N MET A 117 -6.20 -12.45 0.11
CA MET A 117 -6.73 -11.95 -1.16
C MET A 117 -5.61 -11.21 -1.91
N ALA A 118 -5.51 -11.39 -3.23
CA ALA A 118 -4.46 -10.78 -4.04
C ALA A 118 -4.94 -9.51 -4.76
N GLN A 119 -4.05 -8.53 -4.94
CA GLN A 119 -4.23 -7.33 -5.76
C GLN A 119 -5.47 -6.50 -5.38
N VAL A 120 -5.75 -6.39 -4.07
CA VAL A 120 -6.96 -5.75 -3.55
C VAL A 120 -6.87 -4.24 -3.69
N CYS A 121 -7.95 -3.64 -4.20
CA CYS A 121 -8.11 -2.20 -4.31
C CYS A 121 -8.42 -1.58 -2.95
N LEU A 122 -7.65 -0.57 -2.53
CA LEU A 122 -7.83 0.09 -1.25
C LEU A 122 -9.14 0.87 -1.16
N GLY A 123 -9.68 1.36 -2.28
CA GLY A 123 -11.00 2.02 -2.29
C GLY A 123 -12.18 1.09 -1.98
N GLU A 124 -12.00 -0.22 -2.13
CA GLU A 124 -13.04 -1.22 -1.85
C GLU A 124 -13.06 -1.64 -0.38
N VAL A 125 -11.97 -1.40 0.35
CA VAL A 125 -11.78 -1.87 1.73
C VAL A 125 -11.56 -0.75 2.74
N LEU A 126 -11.18 0.45 2.29
CA LEU A 126 -11.03 1.64 3.11
C LEU A 126 -12.04 2.69 2.66
N SER A 127 -12.77 3.25 3.61
CA SER A 127 -13.64 4.40 3.38
C SER A 127 -13.10 5.63 4.13
N SER A 128 -13.46 6.81 3.64
CA SER A 128 -13.14 8.08 4.31
C SER A 128 -14.31 9.05 4.12
N PRO A 129 -14.76 9.74 5.18
CA PRO A 129 -15.75 10.81 5.05
C PRO A 129 -15.18 12.02 4.30
N ASP A 130 -13.85 12.16 4.22
CA ASP A 130 -13.16 13.14 3.37
C ASP A 130 -13.04 12.59 1.94
N PRO A 131 -13.73 13.18 0.94
CA PRO A 131 -13.69 12.74 -0.45
C PRO A 131 -12.33 12.98 -1.13
N GLU A 132 -11.54 13.95 -0.70
CA GLU A 132 -10.19 14.17 -1.25
C GLU A 132 -9.25 13.05 -0.80
N ALA A 133 -9.27 12.73 0.50
CA ALA A 133 -8.52 11.60 1.05
C ALA A 133 -8.93 10.28 0.42
N HIS A 134 -10.24 10.04 0.22
CA HIS A 134 -10.72 8.83 -0.45
C HIS A 134 -10.19 8.72 -1.89
N ARG A 135 -10.23 9.82 -2.66
CA ARG A 135 -9.69 9.83 -4.04
C ARG A 135 -8.19 9.53 -4.09
N CYS A 136 -7.43 9.95 -3.09
CA CYS A 136 -6.02 9.61 -2.98
C CYS A 136 -5.79 8.09 -2.87
N ILE A 137 -6.70 7.31 -2.28
CA ILE A 137 -6.51 5.87 -2.07
C ILE A 137 -7.31 4.98 -3.04
N ASN A 138 -8.37 5.51 -3.65
CA ASN A 138 -9.37 4.71 -4.36
C ASN A 138 -8.81 3.90 -5.54
N ALA A 139 -7.74 4.36 -6.17
CA ALA A 139 -7.09 3.65 -7.28
C ALA A 139 -5.82 2.88 -6.86
N LYS A 140 -5.45 2.91 -5.57
CA LYS A 140 -4.27 2.22 -5.05
C LYS A 140 -4.64 0.77 -4.72
N ARG A 141 -3.67 -0.13 -4.88
CA ARG A 141 -3.82 -1.55 -4.58
C ARG A 141 -2.70 -2.01 -3.66
N VAL A 142 -3.02 -3.00 -2.85
CA VAL A 142 -2.05 -3.79 -2.09
C VAL A 142 -1.82 -5.12 -2.79
N ASP A 143 -0.61 -5.67 -2.71
CA ASP A 143 -0.30 -6.96 -3.33
C ASP A 143 -1.15 -8.07 -2.71
N MET A 144 -1.31 -8.05 -1.38
CA MET A 144 -2.19 -8.95 -0.67
C MET A 144 -2.89 -8.27 0.51
N LEU A 145 -4.08 -8.74 0.81
CA LEU A 145 -4.85 -8.38 1.99
C LEU A 145 -5.25 -9.64 2.76
N VAL A 146 -5.01 -9.63 4.06
CA VAL A 146 -5.49 -10.62 5.02
C VAL A 146 -6.76 -10.07 5.67
N VAL A 147 -7.83 -10.86 5.65
CA VAL A 147 -9.12 -10.52 6.25
C VAL A 147 -9.56 -11.60 7.24
N ASP A 148 -10.36 -11.23 8.24
CA ASP A 148 -10.96 -12.17 9.20
C ASP A 148 -12.13 -12.99 8.59
N GLY A 149 -12.75 -13.87 9.38
CA GLY A 149 -13.93 -14.65 8.94
C GLY A 149 -15.16 -13.83 8.55
N ARG A 150 -15.20 -12.53 8.90
CA ARG A 150 -16.25 -11.56 8.52
C ARG A 150 -15.82 -10.64 7.38
N SER A 151 -14.66 -10.90 6.78
CA SER A 151 -14.05 -10.08 5.73
C SER A 151 -13.58 -8.69 6.20
N GLU A 152 -13.33 -8.49 7.49
CA GLU A 152 -12.71 -7.26 7.98
C GLU A 152 -11.20 -7.26 7.69
N PRO A 153 -10.62 -6.18 7.12
CA PRO A 153 -9.19 -6.09 6.83
C PRO A 153 -8.34 -6.09 8.10
N LEU A 154 -7.40 -7.04 8.19
CA LEU A 154 -6.47 -7.17 9.32
C LEU A 154 -5.07 -6.67 8.96
N ALA A 155 -4.56 -7.07 7.79
CA ALA A 155 -3.22 -6.73 7.35
C ALA A 155 -3.10 -6.64 5.84
N ALA A 156 -2.31 -5.68 5.34
CA ALA A 156 -1.82 -5.64 3.99
C ALA A 156 -0.37 -6.14 3.95
N ILE A 157 -0.07 -7.05 3.01
CA ILE A 157 1.27 -7.57 2.77
C ILE A 157 1.75 -7.06 1.42
N GLU A 158 2.93 -6.45 1.37
CA GLU A 158 3.52 -5.89 0.14
C GLU A 158 4.91 -6.47 -0.12
N TYR A 159 5.11 -6.98 -1.34
CA TYR A 159 6.34 -7.64 -1.74
C TYR A 159 7.28 -6.65 -2.43
N GLN A 160 8.40 -6.34 -1.76
CA GLN A 160 9.43 -5.46 -2.30
C GLN A 160 10.44 -6.29 -3.10
N GLY A 161 10.20 -6.47 -4.39
CA GLY A 161 11.19 -7.10 -5.28
C GLY A 161 12.54 -6.35 -5.30
N GLY A 162 13.64 -7.04 -5.62
CA GLY A 162 15.02 -6.54 -5.56
C GLY A 162 15.41 -5.39 -6.52
N GLY A 163 14.45 -4.74 -7.18
CA GLY A 163 14.68 -3.64 -8.12
C GLY A 163 14.11 -2.28 -7.68
N HIS A 164 13.54 -2.18 -6.47
CA HIS A 164 12.56 -1.13 -6.14
C HIS A 164 13.06 0.26 -5.69
N TRP A 165 14.33 0.61 -5.94
CA TRP A 165 14.80 2.00 -5.68
C TRP A 165 14.91 2.89 -6.93
N ARG A 166 14.51 2.41 -8.12
CA ARG A 166 14.83 3.09 -9.39
C ARG A 166 13.76 4.04 -9.92
N SER A 167 12.65 4.26 -9.21
CA SER A 167 11.65 5.28 -9.59
C SER A 167 11.41 6.26 -8.43
N GLY A 168 11.63 7.55 -8.67
CA GLY A 168 11.62 8.58 -7.62
C GLY A 168 10.28 8.80 -6.90
N THR A 169 9.19 8.16 -7.36
CA THR A 169 7.84 8.31 -6.78
C THR A 169 7.35 7.09 -5.99
N ALA A 170 8.08 5.97 -5.99
CA ALA A 170 7.70 4.77 -5.25
C ALA A 170 7.60 5.01 -3.72
N PRO A 171 8.55 5.71 -3.06
CA PRO A 171 8.46 5.96 -1.62
C PRO A 171 7.22 6.77 -1.22
N ALA A 172 6.86 7.79 -2.00
CA ALA A 172 5.71 8.62 -1.72
C ALA A 172 4.38 7.85 -1.87
N ARG A 173 4.28 6.93 -2.83
CA ARG A 173 3.08 6.10 -3.03
C ARG A 173 2.87 5.15 -1.86
N ASP A 174 3.94 4.49 -1.42
CA ASP A 174 3.89 3.57 -0.29
C ASP A 174 3.61 4.29 1.01
N ALA A 175 4.13 5.51 1.19
CA ALA A 175 3.79 6.35 2.35
C ALA A 175 2.28 6.64 2.43
N VAL A 176 1.63 6.97 1.30
CA VAL A 176 0.17 7.18 1.26
C VAL A 176 -0.59 5.90 1.62
N LYS A 177 -0.18 4.73 1.10
CA LYS A 177 -0.80 3.44 1.46
C LYS A 177 -0.65 3.15 2.94
N LYS A 178 0.59 3.21 3.45
CA LYS A 178 0.96 2.95 4.85
C LYS A 178 0.16 3.82 5.80
N GLU A 179 0.04 5.12 5.53
CA GLU A 179 -0.71 6.04 6.39
C GLU A 179 -2.22 5.78 6.36
N ALA A 180 -2.79 5.50 5.18
CA ALA A 180 -4.22 5.17 5.08
C ALA A 180 -4.57 3.88 5.84
N LEU A 181 -3.77 2.82 5.66
CA LEU A 181 -3.94 1.56 6.37
C LEU A 181 -3.78 1.73 7.88
N ARG A 182 -2.76 2.47 8.33
CA ARG A 182 -2.54 2.79 9.74
C ARG A 182 -3.74 3.51 10.36
N ARG A 183 -4.31 4.51 9.67
CA ARG A 183 -5.51 5.23 10.14
C ARG A 183 -6.75 4.35 10.19
N ALA A 184 -6.82 3.33 9.34
CA ALA A 184 -7.90 2.35 9.32
C ALA A 184 -7.69 1.17 10.28
N GLY A 185 -6.59 1.13 11.03
CA GLY A 185 -6.26 0.01 11.93
C GLY A 185 -5.74 -1.24 11.21
N VAL A 186 -5.48 -1.19 9.90
CA VAL A 186 -4.98 -2.31 9.11
C VAL A 186 -3.45 -2.34 9.19
N ARG A 187 -2.88 -3.49 9.56
CA ARG A 187 -1.43 -3.64 9.71
C ARG A 187 -0.71 -3.63 8.37
N TRP A 188 0.49 -3.05 8.32
CA TRP A 188 1.38 -3.12 7.18
C TRP A 188 2.47 -4.16 7.41
N VAL A 189 2.62 -5.10 6.47
CA VAL A 189 3.67 -6.12 6.48
C VAL A 189 4.48 -5.99 5.19
N GLU A 190 5.76 -5.69 5.33
CA GLU A 190 6.69 -5.60 4.20
C GLU A 190 7.47 -6.91 4.07
N VAL A 191 7.50 -7.49 2.88
CA VAL A 191 8.21 -8.74 2.60
C VAL A 191 9.21 -8.50 1.49
N THR A 192 10.48 -8.72 1.79
CA THR A 192 11.60 -8.61 0.84
C THR A 192 12.06 -10.00 0.40
N PRO A 193 12.94 -10.14 -0.61
CA PRO A 193 13.42 -11.45 -1.07
C PRO A 193 14.20 -12.23 -0.01
N GLU A 194 14.72 -11.55 1.01
CA GLU A 194 15.42 -12.17 2.14
C GLU A 194 14.46 -12.85 3.13
N HIS A 195 13.17 -12.51 3.09
CA HIS A 195 12.15 -13.12 3.94
C HIS A 195 11.69 -14.45 3.35
N GLY A 196 11.69 -15.49 4.18
CA GLY A 196 11.15 -16.80 3.85
C GLY A 196 9.73 -17.02 4.39
N PRO A 197 9.13 -18.20 4.12
CA PRO A 197 7.80 -18.55 4.62
C PRO A 197 7.65 -18.47 6.14
N ALA A 198 8.71 -18.79 6.89
CA ALA A 198 8.73 -18.71 8.34
C ALA A 198 8.59 -17.26 8.86
N ASP A 199 9.09 -16.29 8.10
CA ASP A 199 8.97 -14.87 8.44
C ASP A 199 7.54 -14.39 8.26
N VAL A 200 6.93 -14.68 7.10
CA VAL A 200 5.51 -14.38 6.84
C VAL A 200 4.63 -14.99 7.92
N ARG A 201 4.87 -16.25 8.27
CA ARG A 201 4.14 -16.94 9.36
C ARG A 201 4.31 -16.25 10.71
N ARG A 202 5.53 -15.81 11.05
CA ARG A 202 5.80 -15.09 12.30
C ARG A 202 5.05 -13.76 12.35
N GLU A 203 5.00 -13.03 11.23
CA GLU A 203 4.22 -11.79 11.12
C GLU A 203 2.73 -12.03 11.37
N LEU A 204 2.13 -13.00 10.69
CA LEU A 204 0.71 -13.33 10.87
C LEU A 204 0.40 -13.85 12.28
N LYS A 205 1.28 -14.66 12.86
CA LYS A 205 1.13 -15.11 14.25
C LYS A 205 1.13 -13.94 15.22
N ARG A 206 2.01 -12.95 15.01
CA ARG A 206 2.06 -11.76 15.86
C ARG A 206 0.76 -10.96 15.78
N ILE A 207 0.25 -10.77 14.57
CA ILE A 207 -1.03 -10.07 14.35
C ILE A 207 -2.15 -10.83 15.06
N ALA A 208 -2.25 -12.15 14.88
CA ALA A 208 -3.29 -12.97 15.51
C ALA A 208 -3.21 -12.97 17.05
N THR A 209 -2.01 -12.81 17.61
CA THR A 209 -1.81 -12.67 19.07
C THR A 209 -2.34 -11.31 19.55
N VAL A 210 -2.07 -10.23 18.80
CA VAL A 210 -2.54 -8.88 19.15
C VAL A 210 -4.06 -8.75 19.00
N GLU A 211 -4.65 -9.38 17.98
CA GLU A 211 -6.10 -9.47 17.81
C GLU A 211 -6.78 -10.37 18.86
N GLY A 212 -6.02 -10.98 19.78
CA GLY A 212 -6.53 -11.84 20.84
C GLY A 212 -7.04 -13.21 20.39
N LEU A 213 -6.80 -13.57 19.11
CA LEU A 213 -7.25 -14.82 18.50
C LEU A 213 -6.32 -16.00 18.83
N LEU A 214 -5.06 -15.72 19.13
CA LEU A 214 -4.14 -16.70 19.71
C LEU A 214 -3.85 -16.32 21.16
N ARG A 215 -4.43 -17.07 22.12
CA ARG A 215 -4.05 -16.92 23.53
C ARG A 215 -2.60 -17.36 23.71
N PRO A 216 -1.76 -16.62 24.45
CA PRO A 216 -0.50 -17.16 24.92
C PRO A 216 -0.79 -18.44 25.71
N ILE A 217 -0.13 -19.54 25.37
CA ILE A 217 -0.11 -20.71 26.25
C ILE A 217 0.50 -20.19 27.55
N PRO A 218 -0.21 -20.24 28.71
CA PRO A 218 0.41 -19.91 29.98
C PRO A 218 1.66 -20.75 30.09
N SER A 219 2.83 -20.11 30.23
CA SER A 219 4.07 -20.83 30.52
C SER A 219 3.77 -21.75 31.68
N ALA A 220 3.85 -23.07 31.46
CA ALA A 220 3.69 -24.04 32.53
C ALA A 220 4.66 -23.62 33.63
N GLN A 221 4.12 -23.14 34.75
CA GLN A 221 4.96 -22.85 35.90
C GLN A 221 5.63 -24.17 36.28
N PRO A 222 6.96 -24.19 36.45
CA PRO A 222 7.62 -25.36 37.01
C PRO A 222 6.89 -25.70 38.31
N SER A 223 6.40 -26.93 38.40
CA SER A 223 5.80 -27.46 39.61
C SER A 223 6.91 -27.58 40.66
N GLU A 224 7.23 -26.46 41.31
CA GLU A 224 8.11 -26.41 42.46
C GLU A 224 7.48 -27.23 43.59
N GLN A 225 8.11 -28.38 43.83
CA GLN A 225 8.34 -28.98 45.14
C GLN A 225 7.11 -29.07 46.06
N ARG A 226 6.19 -29.97 45.73
CA ARG A 226 5.23 -30.52 46.71
C ARG A 226 5.49 -32.01 46.97
N GLY A 227 6.76 -32.36 47.19
CA GLY A 227 7.22 -33.74 47.36
C GLY A 227 7.90 -34.07 48.69
N GLU A 228 8.52 -33.11 49.39
CA GLU A 228 9.44 -33.44 50.50
C GLU A 228 8.89 -33.21 51.91
N GLN A 229 7.69 -32.65 52.07
CA GLN A 229 7.11 -32.41 53.42
C GLN A 229 6.28 -33.59 53.96
N GLY A 230 6.12 -34.68 53.20
CA GLY A 230 5.31 -35.84 53.57
C GLY A 230 6.03 -36.94 54.36
N GLU A 231 7.37 -37.02 54.28
CA GLU A 231 8.13 -38.11 54.93
C GLU A 231 8.61 -37.78 56.35
N ALA A 232 8.76 -36.51 56.70
CA ALA A 232 9.17 -36.12 58.05
C ALA A 232 8.08 -36.35 59.12
N GLN A 233 6.79 -36.40 58.73
CA GLN A 233 5.69 -36.61 59.68
C GLN A 233 5.37 -38.08 59.97
N ARG A 234 5.92 -39.04 59.20
CA ARG A 234 5.72 -40.47 59.47
C ARG A 234 6.75 -41.07 60.43
N GLN A 235 7.90 -40.42 60.62
CA GLN A 235 8.96 -40.94 61.51
C GLN A 235 8.81 -40.51 62.98
N GLY A 236 7.94 -39.54 63.30
CA GLY A 236 7.74 -39.06 64.67
C GLY A 236 6.65 -39.77 65.50
N ARG A 237 5.93 -40.75 64.95
CA ARG A 237 4.79 -41.42 65.63
C ARG A 237 5.05 -42.84 66.11
N ALA A 238 6.29 -43.32 66.01
CA ALA A 238 6.67 -44.69 66.38
C ALA A 238 7.51 -44.80 67.67
N GLN A 239 7.64 -43.73 68.47
CA GLN A 239 8.45 -43.73 69.70
C GLN A 239 7.77 -43.04 70.90
N ALA A 240 6.47 -43.28 71.11
CA ALA A 240 5.77 -42.90 72.34
C ALA A 240 4.88 -44.04 72.83
#